data_AF-A0A924J6H2-F1
#
_entry.id   AF-A0A924J6H2-F1
#
_cell.length_a   1.000
_cell.length_b   1.000
_cell.length_c   1.000
_cell.angle_alpha   90.00
_cell.angle_beta   90.00
_cell.angle_gamma   90.00
#
_symmetry.space_group_name_H-M   'P 1'
#
loop_
_entity.id
_entity.type
_entity.pdbx_description
1 polymer ?
#
loop_
_entity_poly.entity_id
_entity_poly.type
_entity_poly.pdbx_seq_one_letter_code
_entity_poly.pdbx_strand_id
1 'polypeptide(L)'
;MLGAALAASLAIVWPKSWAATTSFVPEQAISGNSSGILGAIGSIGSLLGDNGGSLGKLSDGPSGDFYADVLTSQELLVSALQSSYSDAASGTTKRTLLDLLEPKGETAAQKLGNATRSLRRKLTIEMTRRSGIVKLTVTLKNPALSADVANRM
;
A
#
# COMPACT_ATOMS: atom_id res chain seq x y z
N MET A 1 -34.76 0.20 -24.15
CA MET A 1 -35.24 -0.49 -22.92
C MET A 1 -34.33 -1.67 -22.53
N LEU A 2 -34.01 -2.61 -23.43
CA LEU A 2 -33.10 -3.75 -23.16
C LEU A 2 -31.72 -3.35 -22.59
N GLY A 3 -31.06 -2.31 -23.12
CA GLY A 3 -29.75 -1.87 -22.62
C GLY A 3 -29.76 -1.32 -21.20
N ALA A 4 -30.85 -0.66 -20.79
CA ALA A 4 -31.00 -0.14 -19.43
C ALA A 4 -31.24 -1.27 -18.41
N ALA A 5 -32.02 -2.29 -18.79
CA ALA A 5 -32.22 -3.48 -17.97
C ALA A 5 -30.92 -4.28 -17.78
N LEU A 6 -30.10 -4.38 -18.84
CA LEU A 6 -28.81 -5.07 -18.78
C LEU A 6 -27.77 -4.29 -17.96
N ALA A 7 -27.75 -2.96 -18.07
CA ALA A 7 -26.88 -2.11 -17.26
C ALA A 7 -27.28 -2.14 -15.77
N ALA A 8 -28.58 -2.13 -15.47
CA ALA A 8 -29.09 -2.21 -14.10
C ALA A 8 -28.77 -3.56 -13.43
N SER A 9 -28.89 -4.67 -14.17
CA SER A 9 -28.52 -6.00 -13.65
C SER A 9 -27.01 -6.14 -13.44
N LEU A 10 -26.18 -5.59 -14.34
CA LEU A 10 -24.72 -5.56 -14.13
C LEU A 10 -24.32 -4.67 -12.94
N ALA A 11 -24.97 -3.52 -12.77
CA ALA A 11 -24.66 -2.59 -11.68
C ALA A 11 -24.93 -3.18 -10.29
N ILE A 12 -25.95 -4.04 -10.15
CA ILE A 12 -26.28 -4.73 -8.90
C ILE A 12 -25.24 -5.81 -8.55
N VAL A 13 -24.63 -6.45 -9.55
CA VAL A 13 -23.65 -7.53 -9.34
C VAL A 13 -22.23 -6.98 -9.14
N TRP A 14 -21.95 -5.74 -9.54
CA TRP A 14 -20.61 -5.16 -9.40
C TRP A 14 -20.26 -4.92 -7.93
N PRO A 15 -19.22 -5.58 -7.38
CA PRO A 15 -18.83 -5.37 -6.00
C PRO A 15 -18.37 -3.92 -5.79
N LYS A 16 -18.96 -3.24 -4.81
CA LYS A 16 -18.54 -1.90 -4.40
C LYS A 16 -17.10 -1.96 -3.90
N SER A 17 -16.22 -1.14 -4.48
CA SER A 17 -14.84 -0.95 -4.05
C SER A 17 -14.62 0.52 -3.70
N TRP A 18 -13.70 0.77 -2.78
CA TRP A 18 -13.34 2.11 -2.32
C TRP A 18 -11.83 2.28 -2.42
N ALA A 19 -11.40 3.35 -3.09
CA ALA A 19 -10.01 3.72 -3.22
C ALA A 19 -9.65 4.80 -2.20
N ALA A 20 -8.58 4.60 -1.46
CA ALA A 20 -7.93 5.65 -0.67
C ALA A 20 -6.60 5.98 -1.33
N THR A 21 -6.31 7.28 -1.45
CA THR A 21 -5.09 7.77 -2.07
C THR A 21 -4.28 8.55 -1.04
N THR A 22 -3.02 8.15 -0.85
CA THR A 22 -2.02 8.92 -0.14
C THR A 22 -0.95 9.39 -1.12
N SER A 23 -0.45 10.61 -0.93
CA SER A 23 0.61 11.18 -1.76
C SER A 23 1.67 11.77 -0.85
N PHE A 24 2.93 11.41 -1.10
CA PHE A 24 4.06 11.95 -0.37
C PHE A 24 5.16 12.41 -1.32
N VAL A 25 5.94 13.37 -0.84
CA VAL A 25 7.18 13.79 -1.48
C VAL A 25 8.32 13.18 -0.67
N PRO A 26 9.23 12.40 -1.28
CA PRO A 26 10.41 11.93 -0.59
C PRO A 26 11.36 13.12 -0.37
N GLU A 27 11.21 13.78 0.78
CA GLU A 27 12.16 14.79 1.22
C GLU A 27 13.42 14.08 1.76
N GLN A 28 14.61 14.58 1.42
CA GLN A 28 15.86 14.10 2.00
C GLN A 28 15.80 14.32 3.53
N ALA A 29 15.43 13.27 4.26
CA ALA A 29 15.51 13.14 5.72
C ALA A 29 15.34 14.44 6.53
N ILE A 30 14.17 15.08 6.49
CA ILE A 30 13.79 15.97 7.59
C ILE A 30 13.09 15.12 8.64
N SER A 31 13.68 15.09 9.83
CA SER A 31 13.29 14.32 11.01
C SER A 31 11.88 14.69 11.52
N GLY A 32 10.85 14.19 10.85
CA GLY A 32 9.47 14.24 11.31
C GLY A 32 8.99 12.86 11.73
N ASN A 33 8.52 12.72 12.98
CA ASN A 33 7.92 11.51 13.57
C ASN A 33 6.70 11.00 12.76
N SER A 34 6.92 10.40 11.61
CA SER A 34 5.90 9.68 10.86
C SER A 34 5.84 8.24 11.38
N SER A 35 4.75 7.87 12.06
CA SER A 35 4.57 6.54 12.68
C SER A 35 4.20 5.43 11.66
N GLY A 36 4.51 5.63 10.38
CA GLY A 36 4.17 4.74 9.26
C GLY A 36 5.42 4.14 8.60
N ILE A 37 5.20 3.23 7.66
CA ILE A 37 6.28 2.51 6.95
C ILE A 37 7.16 3.50 6.14
N LEU A 38 6.58 4.58 5.59
CA LEU A 38 7.33 5.67 4.95
C LEU A 38 8.45 6.27 5.83
N GLY A 39 8.22 6.43 7.13
CA GLY A 39 9.22 6.96 8.07
C GLY A 39 10.40 6.00 8.25
N ALA A 40 10.13 4.69 8.21
CA ALA A 40 11.17 3.66 8.29
C ALA A 40 11.98 3.51 6.99
N ILE A 41 11.37 3.76 5.82
CA ILE A 41 12.08 3.73 4.54
C ILE A 41 13.00 4.95 4.41
N GLY A 42 12.55 6.13 4.87
CA GLY A 42 13.34 7.35 4.86
C GLY A 42 14.65 7.23 5.63
N SER A 43 14.65 6.51 6.77
CA SER A 43 15.87 6.28 7.55
C SER A 43 16.83 5.30 6.85
N ILE A 44 16.33 4.27 6.17
CA ILE A 44 17.17 3.33 5.40
C ILE A 44 17.83 4.02 4.21
N GLY A 45 17.10 4.87 3.49
CA GLY A 45 17.66 5.67 2.39
C GLY A 45 18.82 6.57 2.83
N SER A 46 18.73 7.13 4.05
CA SER A 46 19.82 7.93 4.63
C SER A 46 21.04 7.09 5.03
N LEU A 47 20.85 5.83 5.43
CA LEU A 47 21.93 4.92 5.84
C LEU A 47 22.70 4.32 4.66
N LEU A 48 22.01 4.12 3.52
CA LEU A 48 22.62 3.61 2.29
C LEU A 48 23.47 4.66 1.55
N GLY A 49 23.28 5.95 1.86
CA GLY A 49 24.05 7.05 1.28
C GLY A 49 25.50 7.15 1.79
N ASP A 50 25.81 6.61 2.98
CA ASP A 50 27.09 6.87 3.65
C ASP A 50 28.11 5.71 3.61
N ASN A 51 27.70 4.46 3.38
CA ASN A 51 28.63 3.31 3.52
C ASN A 51 28.57 2.24 2.41
N GLY A 52 27.84 2.45 1.31
CA GLY A 52 27.64 1.47 0.24
C GLY A 52 28.31 1.81 -1.08
N GLY A 53 29.62 1.59 -1.19
CA GLY A 53 30.38 1.37 -2.44
C GLY A 53 30.02 2.18 -3.71
N SER A 54 30.85 3.19 -4.03
CA SER A 54 31.19 3.66 -5.39
C SER A 54 30.08 3.59 -6.47
N LEU A 55 28.91 4.15 -6.21
CA LEU A 55 28.02 4.65 -7.24
C LEU A 55 28.03 6.17 -7.11
N GLY A 56 28.52 6.84 -8.15
CA GLY A 56 28.95 8.23 -8.12
C GLY A 56 27.92 9.17 -7.49
N LYS A 57 28.43 10.15 -6.72
CA LYS A 57 27.72 11.32 -6.17
C LYS A 57 26.26 11.44 -6.64
N LEU A 58 25.34 10.79 -5.93
CA LEU A 58 23.92 11.08 -6.07
C LEU A 58 23.66 12.34 -5.23
N SER A 59 23.89 13.51 -5.83
CA SER A 59 23.46 14.79 -5.27
C SER A 59 21.92 14.87 -5.17
N ASP A 60 21.22 13.99 -5.88
CA ASP A 60 19.80 13.71 -5.74
C ASP A 60 19.64 12.50 -4.80
N GLY A 61 18.71 12.54 -3.84
CA GLY A 61 18.43 11.41 -2.95
C GLY A 61 17.90 10.16 -3.70
N PRO A 62 17.40 9.14 -2.98
CA PRO A 62 16.79 7.97 -3.60
C PRO A 62 15.71 8.38 -4.61
N SER A 63 15.70 7.77 -5.79
CA SER A 63 14.77 8.13 -6.87
C SER A 63 13.32 7.78 -6.51
N GLY A 64 12.33 8.45 -7.09
CA GLY A 64 10.92 8.09 -6.87
C GLY A 64 10.59 6.64 -7.27
N ASP A 65 11.32 6.08 -8.25
CA ASP A 65 11.21 4.67 -8.66
C ASP A 65 11.67 3.73 -7.52
N PHE A 66 12.70 4.09 -6.75
CA PHE A 66 13.12 3.33 -5.57
C PHE A 66 12.00 3.24 -4.53
N TYR A 67 11.32 4.35 -4.22
CA TYR A 67 10.21 4.34 -3.27
C TYR A 67 9.02 3.50 -3.77
N ALA A 68 8.75 3.53 -5.08
CA ALA A 68 7.73 2.68 -5.68
C ALA A 68 8.07 1.18 -5.54
N ASP A 69 9.33 0.82 -5.79
CA ASP A 69 9.80 -0.56 -5.64
C ASP A 69 9.72 -1.03 -4.19
N VAL A 70 10.15 -0.19 -3.24
CA VAL A 70 10.07 -0.50 -1.81
C VAL A 70 8.62 -0.72 -1.38
N LEU A 71 7.69 0.16 -1.77
CA LEU A 71 6.26 0.02 -1.45
C LEU A 71 5.63 -1.26 -2.01
N THR A 72 6.18 -1.84 -3.07
CA THR A 72 5.72 -3.13 -3.62
C THR A 72 6.53 -4.34 -3.14
N SER A 73 7.52 -4.12 -2.29
CA SER A 73 8.38 -5.19 -1.77
C SER A 73 7.57 -6.20 -0.97
N GLN A 74 7.96 -7.47 -1.10
CA GLN A 74 7.27 -8.56 -0.42
C GLN A 74 7.28 -8.39 1.10
N GLU A 75 8.39 -7.89 1.66
CA GLU A 75 8.54 -7.70 3.10
C GLU A 75 7.56 -6.65 3.64
N LEU A 76 7.43 -5.50 2.96
CA LEU A 76 6.47 -4.47 3.37
C LEU A 76 5.03 -4.90 3.20
N LEU A 77 4.71 -5.61 2.12
CA LEU A 77 3.37 -6.16 1.91
C LEU A 77 3.02 -7.19 2.99
N VAL A 78 3.96 -8.06 3.37
CA VAL A 78 3.74 -9.05 4.43
C VAL A 78 3.61 -8.37 5.79
N SER A 79 4.43 -7.36 6.09
CA SER A 79 4.32 -6.57 7.31
C SER A 79 2.96 -5.86 7.41
N ALA A 80 2.50 -5.25 6.32
CA ALA A 80 1.18 -4.64 6.24
C ALA A 80 0.03 -5.65 6.32
N LEU A 81 0.23 -6.90 5.89
CA LEU A 81 -0.77 -7.97 6.07
C LEU A 81 -0.87 -8.43 7.53
N GLN A 82 0.24 -8.46 8.26
CA GLN A 82 0.31 -8.88 9.65
C GLN A 82 -0.09 -7.77 10.63
N SER A 83 -0.06 -6.51 10.21
CA SER A 83 -0.48 -5.40 11.06
C SER A 83 -1.98 -5.42 11.33
N SER A 84 -2.36 -4.98 12.52
CA SER A 84 -3.75 -4.95 12.95
C SER A 84 -4.44 -3.65 12.57
N TYR A 85 -5.61 -3.76 11.97
CA TYR A 85 -6.46 -2.65 11.54
C TYR A 85 -7.78 -2.68 12.29
N SER A 86 -8.42 -1.52 12.42
CA SER A 86 -9.75 -1.42 13.01
C SER A 86 -10.78 -2.04 12.07
N ASP A 87 -11.45 -3.09 12.53
CA ASP A 87 -12.55 -3.68 11.77
C ASP A 87 -13.81 -2.82 11.93
N ALA A 88 -14.12 -2.01 10.92
CA ALA A 88 -15.32 -1.17 10.93
C ALA A 88 -16.63 -1.98 11.01
N ALA A 89 -16.63 -3.28 10.70
CA ALA A 89 -17.80 -4.15 10.87
C ALA A 89 -18.00 -4.60 12.33
N SER A 90 -16.93 -4.65 13.12
CA SER A 90 -16.96 -5.10 14.53
C SER A 90 -16.76 -3.94 15.52
N GLY A 91 -16.38 -2.74 15.05
CA GLY A 91 -16.32 -1.48 15.79
C GLY A 91 -15.20 -1.38 16.83
N THR A 92 -14.80 -2.50 17.44
CA THR A 92 -13.88 -2.52 18.59
C THR A 92 -12.76 -3.56 18.44
N THR A 93 -12.92 -4.53 17.54
CA THR A 93 -11.95 -5.61 17.36
C THR A 93 -10.91 -5.22 16.32
N LYS A 94 -9.64 -5.18 16.73
CA LYS A 94 -8.53 -5.08 15.79
C LYS A 94 -8.27 -6.46 15.18
N ARG A 95 -8.26 -6.55 13.85
CA ARG A 95 -7.94 -7.79 13.11
C ARG A 95 -6.78 -7.55 12.17
N THR A 96 -6.01 -8.59 11.87
CA THR A 96 -4.94 -8.48 10.87
C THR A 96 -5.56 -8.23 9.50
N LEU A 97 -4.84 -7.52 8.62
CA LEU A 97 -5.31 -7.37 7.25
C LEU A 97 -5.40 -8.72 6.54
N LEU A 98 -4.56 -9.69 6.91
CA LEU A 98 -4.67 -11.07 6.44
C LEU A 98 -6.05 -11.67 6.74
N ASP A 99 -6.56 -11.50 7.96
CA ASP A 99 -7.88 -12.00 8.35
C ASP A 99 -9.00 -11.23 7.64
N LEU A 100 -8.85 -9.90 7.49
CA LEU A 100 -9.86 -9.06 6.84
C LEU A 100 -9.94 -9.29 5.32
N LEU A 101 -8.84 -9.72 4.69
CA LEU A 101 -8.79 -9.99 3.25
C LEU A 101 -9.34 -11.38 2.90
N GLU A 102 -9.49 -12.26 3.90
CA GLU A 102 -9.97 -13.64 3.79
C GLU A 102 -9.39 -14.38 2.56
N PRO A 103 -8.05 -14.48 2.45
CA PRO A 103 -7.41 -15.10 1.29
C PRO A 103 -7.73 -16.59 1.20
N LYS A 104 -8.03 -17.06 -0.01
CA LYS A 104 -8.22 -18.49 -0.29
C LYS A 104 -6.89 -19.24 -0.09
N GLY A 105 -6.94 -20.43 0.48
CA GLY A 105 -5.78 -21.32 0.63
C GLY A 105 -6.01 -22.38 1.69
N GLU A 106 -5.38 -23.55 1.53
CA GLU A 106 -5.52 -24.68 2.46
C GLU A 106 -4.52 -24.57 3.61
N THR A 107 -3.31 -24.06 3.33
CA THR A 107 -2.26 -23.85 4.35
C THR A 107 -2.06 -22.37 4.68
N ALA A 108 -1.53 -22.08 5.87
CA ALA A 108 -1.21 -20.70 6.28
C ALA A 108 -0.24 -20.01 5.30
N ALA A 109 0.76 -20.75 4.80
CA ALA A 109 1.71 -20.24 3.81
C ALA A 109 1.05 -19.90 2.47
N GLN A 110 0.13 -20.75 2.00
CA GLN A 110 -0.64 -20.48 0.77
C GLN A 110 -1.54 -19.25 0.95
N LYS A 111 -2.24 -19.13 2.09
CA LYS A 111 -3.07 -17.97 2.42
C LYS A 111 -2.27 -16.68 2.40
N LEU A 112 -1.09 -16.67 3.03
CA LEU A 112 -0.20 -15.51 3.05
C LEU A 112 0.28 -15.15 1.64
N GLY A 113 0.77 -16.11 0.86
CA GLY A 113 1.20 -15.84 -0.52
C GLY A 113 0.08 -15.30 -1.41
N ASN A 114 -1.13 -15.86 -1.29
CA ASN A 114 -2.31 -15.40 -2.01
C ASN A 114 -2.76 -14.01 -1.55
N ALA A 115 -2.69 -13.72 -0.25
CA ALA A 115 -2.98 -12.40 0.30
C ALA A 115 -1.99 -11.35 -0.22
N THR A 116 -0.69 -11.64 -0.22
CA THR A 116 0.35 -10.75 -0.74
C THR A 116 0.12 -10.43 -2.21
N ARG A 117 -0.17 -11.44 -3.02
CA ARG A 117 -0.48 -11.26 -4.45
C ARG A 117 -1.81 -10.53 -4.67
N SER A 118 -2.80 -10.72 -3.80
CA SER A 118 -4.07 -10.00 -3.85
C SER A 118 -3.88 -8.53 -3.49
N LEU A 119 -3.14 -8.23 -2.42
CA LEU A 119 -2.84 -6.88 -1.97
C LEU A 119 -2.04 -6.13 -3.03
N ARG A 120 -0.99 -6.73 -3.59
CA ARG A 120 -0.19 -6.12 -4.67
C ARG A 120 -1.03 -5.70 -5.88
N ARG A 121 -2.06 -6.48 -6.24
CA ARG A 121 -2.98 -6.15 -7.35
C ARG A 121 -3.98 -5.05 -7.00
N LYS A 122 -4.15 -4.73 -5.72
CA LYS A 122 -5.06 -3.69 -5.20
C LYS A 122 -4.34 -2.38 -4.89
N LEU A 123 -3.01 -2.38 -5.01
CA LEU A 123 -2.18 -1.19 -4.90
C LEU A 123 -1.88 -0.67 -6.31
N THR A 124 -2.00 0.64 -6.48
CA THR A 124 -1.57 1.34 -7.68
C THR A 124 -0.65 2.45 -7.24
N ILE A 125 0.58 2.44 -7.76
CA ILE A 125 1.60 3.44 -7.44
C ILE A 125 1.86 4.24 -8.71
N GLU A 126 1.67 5.54 -8.62
CA GLU A 126 1.91 6.49 -9.69
C GLU A 126 2.98 7.47 -9.23
N MET A 127 4.05 7.60 -10.01
CA MET A 127 5.10 8.59 -9.76
C MET A 127 5.03 9.69 -10.81
N THR A 128 5.00 10.93 -10.36
CA THR A 128 5.09 12.09 -11.25
C THR A 128 6.54 12.59 -11.32
N ARG A 129 7.26 12.24 -12.41
CA ARG A 129 8.67 12.65 -12.61
C ARG A 129 8.91 14.16 -12.53
N ARG A 130 7.92 14.98 -12.88
CA ARG A 130 8.01 16.44 -12.83
C ARG A 130 8.04 17.01 -11.41
N SER A 131 7.31 16.38 -10.48
CA SER A 131 7.13 16.88 -9.11
C SER A 131 7.77 16.00 -8.04
N GLY A 132 8.30 14.81 -8.40
CA GLY A 132 8.83 13.84 -7.44
C GLY A 132 7.75 13.22 -6.53
N ILE A 133 6.47 13.54 -6.74
CA ILE A 133 5.37 13.05 -5.91
C ILE A 133 5.12 11.57 -6.24
N VAL A 134 5.11 10.75 -5.19
CA VAL A 134 4.69 9.35 -5.23
C VAL A 134 3.26 9.27 -4.71
N LYS A 135 2.35 8.78 -5.52
CA LYS A 135 0.94 8.59 -5.21
C LYS A 135 0.66 7.09 -5.06
N LEU A 136 0.28 6.69 -3.86
CA LEU A 136 -0.16 5.33 -3.55
C LEU A 136 -1.67 5.30 -3.43
N THR A 137 -2.31 4.45 -4.24
CA THR A 137 -3.75 4.22 -4.20
C THR A 137 -4.03 2.79 -3.76
N VAL A 138 -4.83 2.65 -2.70
CA VAL A 138 -5.23 1.37 -2.10
C VAL A 138 -6.71 1.14 -2.34
N THR A 139 -7.07 0.06 -3.03
CA THR A 139 -8.47 -0.24 -3.38
C THR A 139 -9.01 -1.50 -2.67
N LEU A 140 -9.81 -1.31 -1.61
CA LEU A 140 -10.42 -2.37 -0.81
C LEU A 140 -11.96 -2.31 -0.83
N LYS A 141 -12.60 -3.31 -0.21
CA LYS A 141 -14.06 -3.40 -0.04
C LYS A 141 -14.59 -2.60 1.15
N ASN A 142 -13.76 -1.80 1.82
CA ASN A 142 -14.20 -1.01 2.96
C ASN A 142 -13.46 0.33 2.94
N PRO A 143 -14.17 1.47 2.98
CA PRO A 143 -13.55 2.79 2.89
C PRO A 143 -12.61 3.09 4.07
N ALA A 144 -12.99 2.71 5.29
CA ALA A 144 -12.17 2.92 6.48
C ALA A 144 -10.90 2.06 6.42
N LEU A 145 -11.03 0.81 5.98
CA LEU A 145 -9.87 -0.08 5.81
C LEU A 145 -8.94 0.42 4.71
N SER A 146 -9.47 0.90 3.58
CA SER A 146 -8.65 1.50 2.52
C SER A 146 -7.84 2.68 3.05
N ALA A 147 -8.47 3.56 3.83
CA ALA A 147 -7.81 4.73 4.42
C ALA A 147 -6.74 4.32 5.45
N ASP A 148 -7.05 3.41 6.36
CA ASP A 148 -6.09 2.96 7.38
C ASP A 148 -4.88 2.26 6.75
N VAL A 149 -5.08 1.42 5.74
CA VAL A 149 -3.99 0.76 5.01
C VAL A 149 -3.15 1.79 4.25
N ALA A 150 -3.79 2.76 3.58
CA ALA A 150 -3.08 3.82 2.87
C ALA A 150 -2.26 4.73 3.81
N ASN A 151 -2.75 5.00 5.03
CA ASN A 151 -2.05 5.82 6.02
C ASN A 151 -0.92 5.07 6.74
N ARG A 152 -0.99 3.73 6.77
CA ARG A 152 0.01 2.87 7.42
C ARG A 152 1.24 2.64 6.54
N MET A 153 1.00 2.48 5.24
CA MET A 153 2.03 2.35 4.20
C MET A 153 2.84 3.64 4.12
#